data_AF-A0A940PJ19-F1
#
_entry.id   AF-A0A940PJ19-F1
#
_cell.length_a   1.000
_cell.length_b   1.000
_cell.length_c   1.000
_cell.angle_alpha   90.00
_cell.angle_beta   90.00
_cell.angle_gamma   90.00
#
_symmetry.space_group_name_H-M   'P 1'
#
loop_
_entity.id
_entity.type
_entity.pdbx_description
1 polymer ?
#
loop_
_entity_poly.entity_id
_entity_poly.type
_entity_poly.pdbx_seq_one_letter_code
_entity_poly.pdbx_strand_id
1 'polypeptide(L)' 'MAPPGTYRRGKIEEFVERLEVRRTVLLTQLDQPEFQDLQQIIKGQLTALDLVISELQSEFEIVGNQS' A
#
# COMPACT_ATOMS: atom_id res chain seq x y z
N MET A 1 27.97 -6.31 -3.89
CA MET A 1 27.23 -6.48 -2.62
C MET A 1 26.79 -5.08 -2.18
N ALA A 2 25.49 -4.81 -2.15
CA ALA A 2 25.00 -3.49 -1.74
C ALA A 2 25.30 -3.24 -0.25
N PRO A 3 25.47 -1.98 0.19
CA PRO A 3 25.65 -1.67 1.60
C PRO A 3 24.49 -2.23 2.44
N PRO A 4 24.74 -2.67 3.69
CA PRO A 4 23.72 -3.32 4.54
C PRO A 4 22.46 -2.48 4.82
N GLY A 5 22.53 -1.13 4.68
CA GLY A 5 21.36 -0.25 4.80
C GLY A 5 20.49 -0.19 3.53
N THR A 6 21.09 -0.30 2.35
CA THR A 6 20.40 -0.21 1.06
C THR A 6 19.56 -1.47 0.76
N TYR A 7 20.02 -2.64 1.21
CA TYR A 7 19.27 -3.89 1.03
C TYR A 7 17.94 -3.89 1.81
N ARG A 8 17.93 -3.31 3.02
CA ARG A 8 16.71 -3.19 3.83
C ARG A 8 15.71 -2.23 3.18
N ARG A 9 16.19 -1.07 2.72
CA ARG A 9 15.36 -0.10 2.00
C ARG A 9 14.71 -0.71 0.75
N GLY A 10 15.47 -1.40 -0.10
CA GLY A 10 14.91 -2.04 -1.30
C GLY A 10 13.84 -3.08 -1.00
N LYS A 11 13.95 -3.82 0.12
CA LYS A 11 12.92 -4.77 0.54
C LYS A 11 11.64 -4.11 1.05
N ILE A 12 11.75 -2.94 1.68
CA ILE A 12 10.58 -2.16 2.07
C ILE A 12 9.94 -1.51 0.84
N GLU A 13 10.73 -0.99 -0.10
CA GLU A 13 10.22 -0.45 -1.37
C GLU A 13 9.41 -1.52 -2.14
N GLU A 14 9.98 -2.72 -2.34
CA GLU A 14 9.25 -3.86 -2.94
C GLU A 14 7.97 -4.21 -2.16
N PHE A 15 7.97 -4.06 -0.83
CA PHE A 15 6.80 -4.36 0.00
C PHE A 15 5.72 -3.29 -0.16
N VAL A 16 6.08 -2.01 -0.13
CA VAL A 16 5.19 -0.86 -0.38
C VAL A 16 4.54 -0.99 -1.75
N GLU A 17 5.28 -1.33 -2.80
CA GLU A 17 4.71 -1.60 -4.14
C GLU A 17 3.61 -2.68 -4.11
N ARG A 18 3.84 -3.77 -3.38
CA ARG A 18 2.82 -4.82 -3.24
C ARG A 18 1.60 -4.34 -2.43
N LEU A 19 1.77 -3.44 -1.48
CA LEU A 19 0.65 -2.85 -0.73
C LEU A 19 -0.17 -1.92 -1.62
N GLU A 20 0.47 -1.11 -2.47
CA GLU A 20 -0.20 -0.24 -3.45
C GLU A 20 -1.02 -1.02 -4.48
N VAL A 21 -0.52 -2.19 -4.93
CA VAL A 21 -1.31 -3.10 -5.78
C VAL A 21 -2.58 -3.57 -5.06
N ARG A 22 -2.47 -3.98 -3.79
CA ARG A 22 -3.64 -4.41 -3.00
C ARG A 22 -4.62 -3.26 -2.77
N ARG A 23 -4.12 -2.07 -2.50
CA ARG A 23 -4.90 -0.84 -2.37
C ARG A 23 -5.71 -0.57 -3.65
N THR A 24 -5.07 -0.69 -4.81
CA THR A 24 -5.72 -0.50 -6.13
C THR A 24 -6.85 -1.51 -6.37
N VAL A 25 -6.63 -2.78 -5.99
CA VAL A 25 -7.68 -3.81 -6.06
C VAL A 25 -8.87 -3.46 -5.17
N LEU A 26 -8.64 -3.04 -3.93
CA LEU A 26 -9.72 -2.65 -3.01
C LEU A 26 -10.47 -1.40 -3.50
N LEU A 27 -9.77 -0.43 -4.09
CA LEU A 27 -10.42 0.73 -4.74
C LEU A 27 -11.33 0.27 -5.88
N THR A 28 -10.86 -0.67 -6.72
CA THR A 28 -11.66 -1.20 -7.83
C THR A 28 -12.90 -1.95 -7.33
N GLN A 29 -12.79 -2.65 -6.20
CA GLN A 29 -13.94 -3.32 -5.55
C GLN A 29 -14.99 -2.32 -5.06
N LEU A 30 -14.62 -1.09 -4.71
CA LEU A 30 -15.60 -0.07 -4.31
C LEU A 30 -16.55 0.32 -5.45
N ASP A 31 -16.13 0.15 -6.71
CA ASP A 31 -16.95 0.50 -7.87
C ASP A 31 -17.76 -0.71 -8.41
N GLN A 32 -17.59 -1.89 -7.81
CA GLN A 32 -18.21 -3.13 -8.27
C GLN A 32 -19.53 -3.41 -7.52
N PRO A 33 -20.65 -3.62 -8.24
CA PRO A 33 -21.96 -3.85 -7.62
C PRO A 33 -21.99 -5.05 -6.67
N GLU A 34 -21.23 -6.11 -6.95
CA GLU A 34 -21.13 -7.30 -6.09
C GLU A 34 -20.57 -7.02 -4.69
N PHE A 35 -19.91 -5.87 -4.49
CA PHE A 35 -19.31 -5.48 -3.21
C PHE A 35 -20.11 -4.39 -2.46
N GLN A 36 -21.31 -4.04 -2.92
CA GLN A 36 -22.07 -2.92 -2.34
C GLN A 36 -22.37 -3.10 -0.83
N ASP A 37 -22.67 -4.31 -0.38
CA ASP A 37 -22.92 -4.61 1.04
C ASP A 37 -21.62 -4.65 1.88
N LEU A 38 -20.45 -4.74 1.22
CA LEU A 38 -19.14 -4.83 1.86
C LEU A 38 -18.36 -3.51 1.86
N GLN A 39 -18.94 -2.43 1.31
CA GLN A 39 -18.29 -1.13 1.14
C GLN A 39 -17.61 -0.58 2.41
N GLN A 40 -18.26 -0.71 3.58
CA GLN A 40 -17.69 -0.22 4.85
C GLN A 40 -16.48 -1.04 5.29
N ILE A 41 -16.51 -2.35 5.05
CA ILE A 41 -15.39 -3.24 5.36
C ILE A 41 -14.21 -2.91 4.44
N ILE A 42 -14.45 -2.75 3.15
CA ILE A 42 -13.42 -2.41 2.15
C ILE A 42 -12.79 -1.05 2.46
N LYS A 43 -13.60 -0.04 2.84
CA LYS A 43 -13.10 1.28 3.29
C LYS A 43 -12.23 1.19 4.54
N GLY A 44 -12.60 0.34 5.50
CA GLY A 44 -11.77 0.07 6.68
C GLY A 44 -10.43 -0.56 6.32
N GLN A 45 -10.44 -1.53 5.39
CA GLN A 45 -9.21 -2.17 4.90
C GLN A 45 -8.30 -1.19 4.13
N LEU A 46 -8.88 -0.34 3.28
CA LEU A 46 -8.15 0.73 2.59
C LEU A 46 -7.51 1.69 3.59
N THR A 47 -8.27 2.13 4.60
CA THR A 47 -7.74 3.03 5.64
C THR A 47 -6.55 2.40 6.37
N ALA A 48 -6.62 1.11 6.70
CA ALA A 48 -5.52 0.40 7.35
C ALA A 48 -4.29 0.28 6.45
N LEU A 49 -4.47 -0.02 5.16
CA LEU A 49 -3.37 -0.07 4.20
C LEU A 49 -2.71 1.29 4.00
N ASP A 50 -3.51 2.35 3.87
CA ASP A 50 -3.02 3.73 3.67
C ASP A 50 -2.15 4.17 4.85
N LEU A 51 -2.56 3.84 6.09
CA LEU A 51 -1.76 4.10 7.29
C LEU A 51 -0.41 3.37 7.23
N VAL A 52 -0.40 2.06 6.98
CA VAL A 52 0.83 1.26 6.94
C VAL A 52 1.76 1.71 5.82
N ILE A 53 1.22 2.03 4.63
CA ILE A 53 2.01 2.56 3.52
C ILE A 53 2.65 3.89 3.91
N SER A 54 1.87 4.81 4.50
CA SER A 54 2.36 6.11 4.94
C SER A 54 3.46 6.00 6.00
N GLU A 55 3.28 5.09 6.98
CA GLU A 55 4.28 4.84 8.03
C GLU A 55 5.59 4.32 7.43
N LEU A 56 5.52 3.32 6.54
CA LEU A 56 6.70 2.77 5.86
C LEU A 56 7.39 3.78 4.95
N GLN A 57 6.62 4.59 4.21
CA GLN A 57 7.18 5.64 3.37
C GLN A 57 7.91 6.70 4.20
N SER A 58 7.33 7.11 5.33
CA SER A 58 7.95 8.08 6.24
C SER A 58 9.19 7.51 6.94
N GLU A 59 9.15 6.27 7.41
CA GLU A 59 10.25 5.65 8.16
C GLU A 59 11.46 5.38 7.25
N PHE A 60 11.23 5.06 5.97
CA PHE A 60 12.28 4.67 5.03
C PHE A 60 12.58 5.73 3.95
N GLU A 61 11.98 6.93 4.06
CA GLU A 61 12.12 8.04 3.10
C GLU A 61 11.85 7.60 1.64
N ILE A 62 10.80 6.80 1.45
CA ILE A 62 10.41 6.29 0.14
C ILE A 62 9.53 7.35 -0.53
N VAL A 63 9.95 7.83 -1.69
CA VAL A 63 9.12 8.74 -2.50
C VAL A 63 8.06 7.89 -3.18
N GLY A 64 6.80 8.04 -2.76
CA GLY A 64 5.67 7.37 -3.42
C GLY A 64 5.67 7.74 -4.91
N ASN A 65 5.79 6.75 -5.78
CA ASN A 65 5.77 6.96 -7.23
C ASN A 65 4.33 7.22 -7.68
N GLN A 66 3.78 8.38 -7.33
CA GLN A 66 2.54 8.90 -7.89
C GLN A 66 2.88 9.59 -9.21
N SER A 67 2.71 8.85 -10.30
CA SER A 67 2.68 9.39 -11.68
C SER A 67 1.33 9.05 -12.30
#